data_AF-A0A347WFN8-F1
#
_entry.id   AF-A0A347WFN8-F1
#
_cell.length_a   1.000
_cell.length_b   1.000
_cell.length_c   1.000
_cell.angle_alpha   90.00
_cell.angle_beta   90.00
_cell.angle_gamma   90.00
#
_symmetry.space_group_name_H-M   'P 1'
#
loop_
_entity.id
_entity.type
_entity.pdbx_description
1 polymer ?
#
loop_
_entity_poly.entity_id
_entity_poly.type
_entity_poly.pdbx_seq_one_letter_code
_entity_poly.pdbx_strand_id
1 'polypeptide(L)'
;MTQIHIATFVTENEQPTISRTMSLLRKGLEAEGASVSHMVATDYDSLLAMPAGSLRVMSMAHELTNTHVPWVQVAHTLDQRCALLCERGDPVMITTVFRHVDIPDEDDGGYSHALRIRIRRLNFLAAELSRRHGVFVADLDRMLADTGGTTLNTDYRLRSDTAAMIAAQGLALVVVNNALDAFMPFEAQERAKAILMAECPVQRNAASVMPQEVIAMGRGRRRQVVTTITDTVEQNHMATLIRRVLTGQVPPGQAFEKLVSAVRKRGLRDSFDAISSGMFRLLRPSAS
;
A
#
# COMPACT_ATOMS: atom_id res chain seq x y z
N MET A 1 -11.03 -26.16 14.67
CA MET A 1 -10.80 -24.71 14.71
C MET A 1 -9.48 -24.47 14.00
N THR A 2 -9.48 -23.74 12.88
CA THR A 2 -8.25 -23.51 12.11
C THR A 2 -7.40 -22.48 12.85
N GLN A 3 -6.15 -22.82 13.15
CA GLN A 3 -5.20 -21.89 13.76
C GLN A 3 -4.26 -21.34 12.69
N ILE A 4 -4.23 -20.03 12.54
CA ILE A 4 -3.35 -19.30 11.63
C ILE A 4 -2.20 -18.74 12.45
N HIS A 5 -0.97 -19.07 12.05
CA HIS A 5 0.25 -18.57 12.68
C HIS A 5 0.84 -17.46 11.82
N ILE A 6 1.04 -16.27 12.40
CA ILE A 6 1.69 -15.14 11.74
C ILE A 6 2.99 -14.84 12.49
N ALA A 7 4.11 -14.92 11.78
CA ALA A 7 5.41 -14.54 12.30
C ALA A 7 5.87 -13.22 11.66
N THR A 8 6.30 -12.27 12.46
CA THR A 8 6.69 -10.94 11.99
C THR A 8 8.11 -10.59 12.39
N PHE A 9 8.91 -10.10 11.44
CA PHE A 9 10.18 -9.43 11.66
C PHE A 9 10.03 -7.95 11.27
N VAL A 10 9.70 -7.11 12.24
CA VAL A 10 9.42 -5.68 12.06
C VAL A 10 10.19 -4.85 13.08
N THR A 11 10.33 -3.55 12.82
CA THR A 11 11.00 -2.64 13.77
C THR A 11 10.15 -2.39 15.01
N GLU A 12 10.75 -1.90 16.09
CA GLU A 12 10.03 -1.54 17.31
C GLU A 12 8.91 -0.51 17.05
N ASN A 13 9.16 0.48 16.19
CA ASN A 13 8.16 1.49 15.87
C ASN A 13 6.97 0.92 15.06
N GLU A 14 7.10 -0.25 14.43
CA GLU A 14 6.03 -0.91 13.68
C GLU A 14 5.19 -1.86 14.57
N GLN A 15 5.61 -2.13 15.81
CA GLN A 15 4.87 -3.00 16.72
C GLN A 15 3.42 -2.55 16.98
N PRO A 16 3.11 -1.24 17.14
CA PRO A 16 1.72 -0.78 17.26
C PRO A 16 0.88 -1.14 16.03
N THR A 17 1.44 -1.00 14.82
CA THR A 17 0.80 -1.37 13.55
C THR A 17 0.51 -2.88 13.52
N ILE A 18 1.48 -3.72 13.89
CA ILE A 18 1.30 -5.17 13.92
C ILE A 18 0.26 -5.59 14.96
N SER A 19 0.32 -5.05 16.17
CA SER A 19 -0.66 -5.34 17.23
C SER A 19 -2.10 -5.05 16.78
N ARG A 20 -2.32 -3.90 16.12
CA ARG A 20 -3.61 -3.52 15.53
C ARG A 20 -4.02 -4.44 14.39
N THR A 21 -3.08 -4.81 13.53
CA THR A 21 -3.31 -5.76 12.44
C THR A 21 -3.82 -7.08 13.01
N MET A 22 -3.17 -7.60 14.06
CA MET A 22 -3.58 -8.85 14.71
C MET A 22 -4.96 -8.72 15.37
N SER A 23 -5.27 -7.57 15.98
CA SER A 23 -6.59 -7.31 16.56
C SER A 23 -7.69 -7.32 15.50
N LEU A 24 -7.47 -6.64 14.38
CA LEU A 24 -8.39 -6.61 13.23
C LEU A 24 -8.58 -8.03 12.67
N LEU A 25 -7.48 -8.72 12.36
CA LEU A 25 -7.53 -10.09 11.82
C LEU A 25 -8.26 -11.05 12.76
N ARG A 26 -8.01 -10.95 14.08
CA ARG A 26 -8.69 -11.78 15.07
C ARG A 26 -10.21 -11.62 14.99
N LYS A 27 -10.72 -10.38 14.97
CA LYS A 27 -12.16 -10.12 14.83
C LYS A 27 -12.75 -10.74 13.55
N GLY A 28 -12.08 -10.54 12.41
CA GLY A 28 -12.55 -11.04 11.12
C GLY A 28 -12.54 -12.58 11.04
N LEU A 29 -11.53 -13.22 11.63
CA LEU A 29 -11.31 -14.66 11.53
C LEU A 29 -12.07 -15.48 12.58
N GLU A 30 -12.28 -14.94 13.78
CA GLU A 30 -13.08 -15.58 14.83
C GLU A 30 -14.52 -15.83 14.39
N ALA A 31 -15.10 -14.90 13.61
CA ALA A 31 -16.42 -15.06 13.01
C ALA A 31 -16.51 -16.25 12.03
N GLU A 32 -15.38 -16.69 11.48
CA GLU A 32 -15.27 -17.84 10.57
C GLU A 32 -14.72 -19.10 11.28
N GLY A 33 -14.67 -19.12 12.61
CA GLY A 33 -14.19 -20.25 13.40
C GLY A 33 -12.69 -20.51 13.25
N ALA A 34 -11.92 -19.48 12.90
CA ALA A 34 -10.46 -19.50 12.84
C ALA A 34 -9.86 -18.60 13.93
N SER A 35 -8.68 -18.95 14.44
CA SER A 35 -7.93 -18.14 15.40
C SER A 35 -6.59 -17.70 14.81
N VAL A 36 -6.10 -16.56 15.29
CA VAL A 36 -4.78 -16.03 14.92
C VAL A 36 -3.86 -16.05 16.12
N SER A 37 -2.66 -16.58 15.92
CA SER A 37 -1.54 -16.45 16.85
C SER A 37 -0.41 -15.67 16.18
N HIS A 38 0.29 -14.87 16.98
CA HIS A 38 1.32 -13.96 16.51
C HIS A 38 2.64 -14.24 17.23
N MET A 39 3.72 -14.31 16.47
CA MET A 39 5.10 -14.46 16.96
C MET A 39 5.95 -13.34 16.40
N VAL A 40 6.81 -12.76 17.25
CA VAL A 40 7.76 -11.73 16.83
C VAL A 40 9.15 -12.36 16.74
N ALA A 41 9.75 -12.28 15.55
CA ALA A 41 11.14 -12.66 15.34
C ALA A 41 12.05 -11.46 15.67
N THR A 42 13.17 -11.70 16.36
CA THR A 42 14.17 -10.68 16.69
C THR A 42 15.11 -10.36 15.54
N ASP A 43 15.28 -11.33 14.63
CA ASP A 43 16.15 -11.26 13.47
C ASP A 43 15.61 -12.14 12.33
N TYR A 44 16.29 -12.10 11.19
CA TYR A 44 15.94 -12.88 10.02
C TYR A 44 16.03 -14.39 10.25
N ASP A 45 17.07 -14.87 10.95
CA ASP A 45 17.28 -16.30 11.18
C ASP A 45 16.19 -16.87 12.09
N SER A 46 15.76 -16.10 13.08
CA SER A 46 14.62 -16.39 13.94
C SER A 46 13.32 -16.43 13.15
N LEU A 47 13.12 -15.53 12.17
CA LEU A 47 11.95 -15.56 11.28
C LEU A 47 11.96 -16.83 10.41
N LEU A 48 13.12 -17.21 9.88
CA LEU A 48 13.32 -18.41 9.06
C LEU A 48 13.06 -19.69 9.87
N ALA A 49 13.46 -19.71 11.14
CA ALA A 49 13.28 -20.83 12.06
C ALA A 49 11.83 -21.02 12.54
N MET A 50 10.92 -20.08 12.22
CA MET A 50 9.52 -20.18 12.62
C MET A 50 8.83 -21.43 12.06
N PRO A 51 7.86 -22.01 12.79
CA PRO A 51 7.15 -23.22 12.38
C PRO A 51 6.65 -23.16 10.93
N ALA A 52 6.69 -24.31 10.24
CA ALA A 52 6.07 -24.45 8.92
C ALA A 52 4.56 -24.23 9.00
N GLY A 53 3.95 -23.79 7.91
CA GLY A 53 2.54 -23.41 7.87
C GLY A 53 2.26 -22.05 8.54
N SER A 54 3.27 -21.18 8.64
CA SER A 54 3.09 -19.81 9.15
C SER A 54 3.21 -18.78 8.03
N LEU A 55 2.39 -17.73 8.09
CA LEU A 55 2.60 -16.52 7.29
C LEU A 55 3.79 -15.75 7.86
N ARG A 56 4.83 -15.55 7.06
CA ARG A 56 6.00 -14.76 7.44
C ARG A 56 5.91 -13.34 6.88
N VAL A 57 6.04 -12.35 7.74
CA VAL A 57 6.02 -10.92 7.38
C VAL A 57 7.37 -10.31 7.73
N MET A 58 8.04 -9.67 6.77
CA MET A 58 9.26 -8.91 7.01
C MET A 58 9.09 -7.44 6.63
N SER A 59 9.64 -6.53 7.43
CA SER A 59 9.68 -5.11 7.08
C SER A 59 11.00 -4.70 6.43
N MET A 60 10.88 -3.91 5.36
CA MET A 60 12.02 -3.23 4.74
C MET A 60 12.61 -2.11 5.63
N ALA A 61 11.90 -1.69 6.69
CA ALA A 61 12.36 -0.62 7.58
C ALA A 61 13.65 -0.99 8.35
N HIS A 62 13.92 -2.29 8.55
CA HIS A 62 15.18 -2.77 9.15
C HIS A 62 16.41 -2.37 8.34
N GLU A 63 16.28 -2.14 7.03
CA GLU A 63 17.41 -1.78 6.17
C GLU A 63 17.72 -0.27 6.15
N LEU A 64 16.99 0.50 6.96
CA LEU A 64 17.19 1.95 7.14
C LEU A 64 18.23 2.27 8.21
N THR A 65 18.54 1.35 9.12
CA THR A 65 19.66 1.50 10.07
C THR A 65 21.01 1.20 9.41
N ASN A 66 20.99 0.50 8.28
CA ASN A 66 22.16 0.04 7.53
C ASN A 66 22.52 0.94 6.34
N THR A 67 22.36 2.27 6.47
CA THR A 67 22.63 3.22 5.37
C THR A 67 24.08 3.21 4.90
N HIS A 68 25.01 2.84 5.78
CA HIS A 68 26.43 2.68 5.49
C HIS A 68 26.73 1.44 4.61
N VAL A 69 25.84 0.45 4.57
CA VAL A 69 26.05 -0.78 3.79
C VAL A 69 25.79 -0.50 2.31
N PRO A 70 26.72 -0.87 1.40
CA PRO A 70 26.55 -0.69 -0.04
C PRO A 70 25.25 -1.29 -0.56
N TRP A 71 24.55 -0.55 -1.42
CA TRP A 71 23.23 -0.95 -1.93
C TRP A 71 23.22 -2.33 -2.59
N VAL A 72 24.26 -2.68 -3.36
CA VAL A 72 24.38 -3.98 -4.03
C VAL A 72 24.37 -5.13 -3.03
N GLN A 73 25.04 -4.97 -1.89
CA GLN A 73 25.07 -5.99 -0.84
C GLN A 73 23.69 -6.15 -0.20
N VAL A 74 23.02 -5.03 0.12
CA VAL A 74 21.67 -5.06 0.70
C VAL A 74 20.66 -5.73 -0.22
N ALA A 75 20.69 -5.37 -1.51
CA ALA A 75 19.80 -5.98 -2.50
C ALA A 75 20.05 -7.49 -2.64
N HIS A 76 21.31 -7.92 -2.65
CA HIS A 76 21.69 -9.33 -2.73
C HIS A 76 21.26 -10.10 -1.47
N THR A 77 21.51 -9.55 -0.29
CA THR A 77 21.11 -10.17 0.99
C THR A 77 19.60 -10.31 1.08
N LEU A 78 18.82 -9.27 0.73
CA LEU A 78 17.35 -9.35 0.74
C LEU A 78 16.82 -10.36 -0.28
N ASP A 79 17.46 -10.49 -1.44
CA ASP A 79 17.12 -11.48 -2.45
C ASP A 79 17.31 -12.91 -1.94
N GLN A 80 18.47 -13.20 -1.35
CA GLN A 80 18.76 -14.50 -0.72
C GLN A 80 17.80 -14.81 0.42
N ARG A 81 17.51 -13.81 1.27
CA ARG A 81 16.55 -13.92 2.36
C ARG A 81 15.15 -14.27 1.85
N CYS A 82 14.68 -13.61 0.80
CA CYS A 82 13.37 -13.93 0.21
C CYS A 82 13.35 -15.34 -0.39
N ALA A 83 14.40 -15.73 -1.12
CA ALA A 83 14.50 -17.07 -1.70
C ALA A 83 14.38 -18.15 -0.62
N LEU A 84 15.17 -18.05 0.45
CA LEU A 84 15.17 -19.00 1.57
C LEU A 84 13.82 -19.08 2.31
N LEU A 85 13.16 -17.94 2.54
CA LEU A 85 11.82 -17.94 3.15
C LEU A 85 10.78 -18.62 2.25
N CYS A 86 10.87 -18.41 0.93
CA CYS A 86 9.95 -18.96 -0.06
C CYS A 86 10.17 -20.45 -0.35
N GLU A 87 11.40 -20.95 -0.25
CA GLU A 87 11.74 -22.39 -0.43
C GLU A 87 10.92 -23.31 0.47
N ARG A 88 10.50 -22.82 1.65
CA ARG A 88 9.69 -23.57 2.61
C ARG A 88 8.24 -23.77 2.14
N GLY A 89 7.80 -23.08 1.09
CA GLY A 89 6.44 -23.17 0.59
C GLY A 89 5.40 -22.48 1.48
N ASP A 90 5.82 -21.69 2.45
CA ASP A 90 4.92 -20.86 3.27
C ASP A 90 4.64 -19.52 2.58
N PRO A 91 3.52 -18.84 2.87
CA PRO A 91 3.29 -17.49 2.36
C PRO A 91 4.24 -16.49 3.02
N VAL A 92 4.84 -15.63 2.22
CA VAL A 92 5.80 -14.61 2.64
C VAL A 92 5.31 -13.25 2.19
N MET A 93 5.38 -12.26 3.08
CA MET A 93 4.96 -10.89 2.86
C MET A 93 6.08 -9.92 3.22
N ILE A 94 6.20 -8.86 2.43
CA ILE A 94 7.09 -7.73 2.66
C ILE A 94 6.26 -6.48 2.92
N THR A 95 6.55 -5.74 3.98
CA THR A 95 6.03 -4.37 4.16
C THR A 95 7.04 -3.36 3.60
N THR A 96 6.57 -2.45 2.75
CA THR A 96 7.38 -1.34 2.25
C THR A 96 7.50 -0.24 3.28
N VAL A 97 8.39 0.74 3.05
CA VAL A 97 8.61 1.86 3.97
C VAL A 97 7.90 3.11 3.46
N PHE A 98 7.21 3.83 4.34
CA PHE A 98 6.61 5.12 3.99
C PHE A 98 7.67 6.17 3.64
N ARG A 99 7.51 6.86 2.49
CA ARG A 99 8.53 7.76 1.93
C ARG A 99 8.75 9.08 2.67
N HIS A 100 7.86 9.46 3.59
CA HIS A 100 7.97 10.76 4.27
C HIS A 100 9.12 10.73 5.28
N VAL A 101 10.03 11.70 5.16
CA VAL A 101 11.15 11.90 6.09
C VAL A 101 11.02 13.32 6.62
N ASP A 102 10.65 13.43 7.90
CA ASP A 102 10.48 14.69 8.62
C ASP A 102 11.71 14.94 9.49
N ILE A 103 12.82 15.30 8.82
CA ILE A 103 14.09 15.70 9.44
C ILE A 103 14.42 17.06 8.84
N PRO A 104 14.66 18.11 9.66
CA PRO A 104 15.02 19.43 9.14
C PRO A 104 16.31 19.37 8.30
N ASP A 105 16.23 19.83 7.05
CA ASP A 105 17.35 19.77 6.08
C ASP A 105 18.55 20.64 6.51
N GLU A 106 18.34 21.65 7.35
CA GLU A 106 19.38 22.62 7.77
C GLU A 106 20.43 22.02 8.71
N ASP A 107 20.13 20.88 9.36
CA ASP A 107 20.98 20.29 10.41
C ASP A 107 21.48 18.86 10.10
N ASP A 108 21.10 18.27 8.96
CA ASP A 108 21.26 16.82 8.75
C ASP A 108 22.42 16.39 7.84
N GLY A 109 23.16 17.34 7.25
CA GLY A 109 24.31 17.07 6.38
C GLY A 109 23.99 16.21 5.14
N GLY A 110 22.75 16.22 4.65
CA GLY A 110 22.28 15.42 3.51
C GLY A 110 21.73 14.05 3.89
N TYR A 111 21.61 13.74 5.18
CA TYR A 111 21.14 12.45 5.68
C TYR A 111 19.71 12.12 5.23
N SER A 112 18.76 13.06 5.33
CA SER A 112 17.37 12.87 4.91
C SER A 112 17.28 12.60 3.41
N HIS A 113 18.13 13.21 2.58
CA HIS A 113 18.20 12.97 1.16
C HIS A 113 18.66 11.53 0.87
N ALA A 114 19.75 11.10 1.51
CA ALA A 114 20.24 9.74 1.41
C ALA A 114 19.20 8.71 1.87
N LEU A 115 18.48 9.00 2.96
CA LEU A 115 17.41 8.16 3.48
C LEU A 115 16.23 8.06 2.51
N ARG A 116 15.78 9.18 1.92
CA ARG A 116 14.73 9.19 0.89
C ARG A 116 15.11 8.36 -0.35
N ILE A 117 16.37 8.43 -0.79
CA ILE A 117 16.88 7.57 -1.87
C ILE A 117 16.84 6.09 -1.45
N ARG A 118 17.29 5.79 -0.23
CA ARG A 118 17.31 4.43 0.30
C ARG A 118 15.91 3.82 0.36
N ILE A 119 14.94 4.57 0.89
CA ILE A 119 13.52 4.15 0.95
C ILE A 119 12.98 3.87 -0.45
N ARG A 120 13.21 4.76 -1.42
CA ARG A 120 12.76 4.55 -2.80
C ARG A 120 13.34 3.26 -3.40
N ARG A 121 14.63 3.01 -3.17
CA ARG A 121 15.31 1.80 -3.64
C ARG A 121 14.75 0.53 -2.99
N LEU A 122 14.48 0.56 -1.68
CA LEU A 122 13.87 -0.56 -0.95
C LEU A 122 12.44 -0.85 -1.44
N ASN A 123 11.61 0.17 -1.62
CA ASN A 123 10.24 0.00 -2.11
C ASN A 123 10.22 -0.56 -3.53
N PHE A 124 11.14 -0.12 -4.39
CA PHE A 124 11.30 -0.68 -5.73
C PHE A 124 11.76 -2.15 -5.69
N LEU A 125 12.74 -2.46 -4.83
CA LEU A 125 13.24 -3.82 -4.64
C LEU A 125 12.13 -4.75 -4.12
N ALA A 126 11.24 -4.30 -3.24
CA ALA A 126 10.11 -5.12 -2.78
C ALA A 126 9.23 -5.58 -3.96
N ALA A 127 8.96 -4.71 -4.94
CA ALA A 127 8.23 -5.08 -6.14
C ALA A 127 9.02 -6.07 -7.03
N GLU A 128 10.34 -5.93 -7.13
CA GLU A 128 11.19 -6.89 -7.85
C GLU A 128 11.19 -8.26 -7.17
N LEU A 129 11.35 -8.31 -5.85
CA LEU A 129 11.32 -9.53 -5.05
C LEU A 129 9.97 -10.23 -5.17
N SER A 130 8.87 -9.48 -5.18
CA SER A 130 7.52 -10.00 -5.45
C SER A 130 7.43 -10.71 -6.79
N ARG A 131 7.91 -10.07 -7.87
CA ARG A 131 7.90 -10.68 -9.21
C ARG A 131 8.80 -11.92 -9.31
N ARG A 132 9.93 -11.92 -8.60
CA ARG A 132 10.94 -12.98 -8.68
C ARG A 132 10.56 -14.21 -7.85
N HIS A 133 10.10 -14.00 -6.62
CA HIS A 133 9.90 -15.06 -5.62
C HIS A 133 8.43 -15.33 -5.28
N GLY A 134 7.50 -14.50 -5.79
CA GLY A 134 6.07 -14.62 -5.47
C GLY A 134 5.72 -14.16 -4.05
N VAL A 135 6.55 -13.35 -3.41
CA VAL A 135 6.23 -12.73 -2.11
C VAL A 135 5.13 -11.68 -2.28
N PHE A 136 4.25 -11.57 -1.29
CA PHE A 136 3.24 -10.53 -1.22
C PHE A 136 3.85 -9.21 -0.78
N VAL A 137 3.32 -8.09 -1.27
CA VAL A 137 3.76 -6.75 -0.87
C VAL A 137 2.62 -6.01 -0.22
N ALA A 138 2.80 -5.65 1.05
CA ALA A 138 1.98 -4.66 1.72
C ALA A 138 2.63 -3.29 1.53
N ASP A 139 2.11 -2.55 0.54
CA ASP A 139 2.63 -1.24 0.14
C ASP A 139 2.18 -0.13 1.10
N LEU A 140 2.83 -0.06 2.27
CA LEU A 140 2.59 0.97 3.28
C LEU A 140 2.86 2.37 2.73
N ASP A 141 3.76 2.49 1.75
CA ASP A 141 4.09 3.77 1.15
C ASP A 141 2.88 4.33 0.42
N ARG A 142 2.27 3.52 -0.45
CA ARG A 142 1.04 3.90 -1.16
C ARG A 142 -0.14 4.09 -0.21
N MET A 143 -0.31 3.21 0.78
CA MET A 143 -1.42 3.30 1.75
C MET A 143 -1.43 4.61 2.53
N LEU A 144 -0.25 5.16 2.83
CA LEU A 144 -0.11 6.38 3.62
C LEU A 144 0.11 7.63 2.76
N ALA A 145 0.56 7.48 1.51
CA ALA A 145 0.85 8.59 0.61
C ALA A 145 -0.38 9.43 0.26
N ASP A 146 -1.57 8.81 0.17
CA ASP A 146 -2.81 9.53 -0.16
C ASP A 146 -3.19 10.56 0.91
N THR A 147 -2.94 10.25 2.20
CA THR A 147 -3.16 11.20 3.30
C THR A 147 -1.95 12.11 3.52
N GLY A 148 -0.74 11.60 3.30
CA GLY A 148 0.51 12.36 3.44
C GLY A 148 1.03 12.44 4.88
N GLY A 149 2.35 12.52 5.02
CA GLY A 149 3.03 12.41 6.33
C GLY A 149 2.73 13.56 7.27
N THR A 150 2.65 14.79 6.75
CA THR A 150 2.29 15.98 7.53
C THR A 150 0.90 15.88 8.13
N THR A 151 -0.11 15.49 7.35
CA THR A 151 -1.49 15.32 7.84
C THR A 151 -1.59 14.17 8.84
N LEU A 152 -0.82 13.11 8.63
CA LEU A 152 -0.75 11.99 9.55
C LEU A 152 0.11 12.25 10.79
N ASN A 153 0.81 13.40 10.86
CA ASN A 153 1.81 13.71 11.87
C ASN A 153 2.81 12.55 12.07
N THR A 154 3.32 11.99 10.96
CA THR A 154 4.20 10.83 10.96
C THR A 154 5.27 10.94 9.89
N ASP A 155 6.39 10.28 10.15
CA ASP A 155 7.44 9.98 9.16
C ASP A 155 7.47 8.46 8.86
N TYR A 156 8.51 8.04 8.15
CA TYR A 156 8.84 6.65 7.83
C TYR A 156 8.90 5.71 9.03
N ARG A 157 9.00 6.24 10.26
CA ARG A 157 9.03 5.45 11.50
C ARG A 157 7.62 5.09 11.99
N LEU A 158 6.56 5.61 11.38
CA LEU A 158 5.15 5.27 11.69
C LEU A 158 4.75 5.46 13.17
N ARG A 159 5.30 6.48 13.83
CA ARG A 159 5.05 6.74 15.26
C ARG A 159 3.67 7.31 15.58
N SER A 160 2.97 7.83 14.57
CA SER A 160 1.61 8.35 14.76
C SER A 160 0.60 7.23 14.94
N ASP A 161 -0.29 7.40 15.92
CA ASP A 161 -1.41 6.51 16.16
C ASP A 161 -2.28 6.31 14.91
N THR A 162 -2.59 7.42 14.23
CA THR A 162 -3.42 7.41 13.02
C THR A 162 -2.71 6.68 11.87
N ALA A 163 -1.41 6.92 11.68
CA ALA A 163 -0.64 6.24 10.65
C ALA A 163 -0.55 4.73 10.90
N ALA A 164 -0.27 4.34 12.15
CA ALA A 164 -0.24 2.93 12.54
C ALA A 164 -1.61 2.26 12.37
N MET A 165 -2.71 2.97 12.61
CA MET A 165 -4.06 2.45 12.33
C MET A 165 -4.30 2.23 10.84
N ILE A 166 -4.02 3.21 9.98
CA ILE A 166 -4.20 3.08 8.52
C ILE A 166 -3.33 1.95 7.96
N ALA A 167 -2.06 1.91 8.37
CA ALA A 167 -1.13 0.85 7.98
C ALA A 167 -1.64 -0.53 8.43
N ALA A 168 -2.20 -0.64 9.64
CA ALA A 168 -2.74 -1.89 10.15
C ALA A 168 -3.96 -2.38 9.37
N GLN A 169 -4.86 -1.46 8.99
CA GLN A 169 -6.02 -1.79 8.15
C GLN A 169 -5.59 -2.30 6.78
N GLY A 170 -4.65 -1.58 6.14
CA GLY A 170 -4.09 -1.99 4.86
C GLY A 170 -3.39 -3.34 4.94
N LEU A 171 -2.56 -3.57 5.96
CA LEU A 171 -1.87 -4.84 6.17
C LEU A 171 -2.86 -5.99 6.40
N ALA A 172 -3.86 -5.81 7.25
CA ALA A 172 -4.90 -6.82 7.50
C ALA A 172 -5.65 -7.20 6.21
N LEU A 173 -5.99 -6.21 5.38
CA LEU A 173 -6.61 -6.45 4.08
C LEU A 173 -5.69 -7.21 3.13
N VAL A 174 -4.39 -6.89 3.08
CA VAL A 174 -3.45 -7.63 2.23
C VAL A 174 -3.34 -9.08 2.68
N VAL A 175 -3.30 -9.34 3.99
CA VAL A 175 -3.29 -10.69 4.57
C VAL A 175 -4.53 -11.47 4.13
N VAL A 176 -5.73 -10.94 4.39
CA VAL A 176 -6.97 -11.68 4.08
C VAL A 176 -7.16 -11.89 2.58
N ASN A 177 -6.78 -10.94 1.72
CA ASN A 177 -6.97 -11.08 0.28
C ASN A 177 -5.99 -12.06 -0.39
N ASN A 178 -4.80 -12.28 0.19
CA ASN A 178 -3.71 -12.91 -0.56
C ASN A 178 -3.02 -14.07 0.18
N ALA A 179 -2.96 -14.02 1.51
CA ALA A 179 -2.12 -14.93 2.28
C ALA A 179 -2.89 -16.04 3.00
N LEU A 180 -4.22 -16.05 2.90
CA LEU A 180 -5.08 -16.98 3.62
C LEU A 180 -5.57 -18.19 2.81
N ASP A 181 -5.25 -18.26 1.52
CA ASP A 181 -5.68 -19.32 0.60
C ASP A 181 -5.25 -20.73 1.03
N ALA A 182 -4.10 -20.83 1.71
CA ALA A 182 -3.61 -22.07 2.28
C ALA A 182 -4.33 -22.50 3.58
N PHE A 183 -5.06 -21.59 4.24
CA PHE A 183 -5.62 -21.81 5.58
C PHE A 183 -7.14 -21.95 5.60
N MET A 184 -7.84 -21.26 4.69
CA MET A 184 -9.30 -21.23 4.70
C MET A 184 -9.90 -21.04 3.30
N PRO A 185 -11.14 -21.52 3.06
CA PRO A 185 -11.82 -21.34 1.79
C PRO A 185 -12.04 -19.87 1.42
N PHE A 186 -12.09 -19.58 0.12
CA PHE A 186 -12.25 -18.23 -0.42
C PHE A 186 -13.50 -17.51 0.12
N GLU A 187 -14.63 -18.21 0.23
CA GLU A 187 -15.89 -17.65 0.70
C GLU A 187 -15.80 -17.19 2.16
N ALA A 188 -15.02 -17.92 2.97
CA ALA A 188 -14.75 -17.53 4.35
C ALA A 188 -13.82 -16.32 4.41
N GLN A 189 -12.84 -16.20 3.50
CA GLN A 189 -11.97 -15.02 3.43
C GLN A 189 -12.75 -13.77 3.06
N GLU A 190 -13.65 -13.86 2.07
CA GLU A 190 -14.47 -12.71 1.65
C GLU A 190 -15.42 -12.23 2.76
N ARG A 191 -15.96 -13.15 3.58
CA ARG A 191 -16.75 -12.77 4.77
C ARG A 191 -15.89 -12.15 5.87
N ALA A 192 -14.73 -12.73 6.17
CA ALA A 192 -13.78 -12.16 7.13
C ALA A 192 -13.35 -10.74 6.71
N LYS A 193 -13.09 -10.55 5.42
CA LYS A 193 -12.79 -9.24 4.80
C LYS A 193 -13.94 -8.25 4.95
N ALA A 194 -15.19 -8.68 4.73
CA ALA A 194 -16.34 -7.80 4.91
C ALA A 194 -16.45 -7.29 6.35
N ILE A 195 -16.18 -8.14 7.35
CA ILE A 195 -16.14 -7.76 8.76
C ILE A 195 -14.99 -6.76 9.02
N LEU A 196 -13.79 -7.04 8.51
CA LEU A 196 -12.66 -6.12 8.61
C LEU A 196 -12.97 -4.74 8.02
N MET A 197 -13.59 -4.71 6.83
CA MET A 197 -13.95 -3.46 6.15
C MET A 197 -15.02 -2.67 6.90
N ALA A 198 -15.95 -3.33 7.60
CA ALA A 198 -16.97 -2.67 8.42
C ALA A 198 -16.35 -1.98 9.66
N GLU A 199 -15.28 -2.56 10.22
CA GLU A 199 -14.55 -2.03 11.37
C GLU A 199 -13.57 -0.90 10.99
N CYS A 200 -13.26 -0.74 9.71
CA CYS A 200 -12.41 0.34 9.23
C CYS A 200 -13.27 1.57 8.93
N PRO A 201 -13.27 2.63 9.78
CA PRO A 201 -13.94 3.86 9.43
C PRO A 201 -13.30 4.40 8.16
N VAL A 202 -14.12 4.44 7.11
CA VAL A 202 -13.78 4.82 5.76
C VAL A 202 -13.23 6.26 5.77
N GLN A 203 -11.92 6.44 5.87
CA GLN A 203 -11.25 7.66 5.40
C GLN A 203 -11.09 7.56 3.87
N ARG A 204 -12.22 7.45 3.16
CA ARG A 204 -12.23 7.65 1.70
C ARG A 204 -12.16 9.16 1.46
N ASN A 205 -10.94 9.65 1.27
CA ASN A 205 -10.71 10.65 0.23
C ASN A 205 -10.33 9.97 -1.09
N ALA A 206 -10.82 8.74 -1.33
CA ALA A 206 -10.79 8.13 -2.64
C ALA A 206 -12.06 8.57 -3.37
N ALA A 207 -11.89 9.42 -4.38
CA ALA A 207 -12.83 9.50 -5.48
C ALA A 207 -13.19 8.05 -5.87
N SER A 208 -14.48 7.76 -5.92
CA SER A 208 -15.04 6.43 -6.16
C SER A 208 -14.45 5.83 -7.45
N VAL A 209 -13.48 4.92 -7.31
CA VAL A 209 -13.11 3.98 -8.35
C VAL A 209 -13.81 2.68 -8.02
N MET A 210 -14.92 2.42 -8.72
CA MET A 210 -15.54 1.09 -8.75
C MET A 210 -14.65 0.17 -9.59
N PRO A 211 -14.24 -1.01 -9.10
CA PRO A 211 -13.50 -1.96 -9.93
C PRO A 211 -14.43 -2.53 -11.01
N GLN A 212 -14.05 -2.35 -12.28
CA GLN A 212 -14.55 -3.20 -13.36
C GLN A 212 -13.43 -4.17 -13.75
N GLU A 213 -13.76 -5.46 -13.69
CA GLU A 213 -12.98 -6.62 -14.14
C GLU A 213 -11.83 -7.09 -13.21
N VAL A 214 -12.14 -8.14 -12.43
CA VAL A 214 -11.17 -8.96 -11.69
C VAL A 214 -10.65 -10.05 -12.64
N ILE A 215 -9.40 -9.93 -13.09
CA ILE A 215 -8.73 -11.01 -13.84
C ILE A 215 -7.92 -11.85 -12.85
N ALA A 216 -8.41 -13.04 -12.55
CA ALA A 216 -7.66 -14.05 -11.79
C ALA A 216 -6.58 -14.67 -12.70
N MET A 217 -5.35 -14.15 -12.64
CA MET A 217 -4.20 -14.74 -13.34
C MET A 217 -3.65 -15.91 -12.51
N GLY A 218 -4.18 -17.12 -12.76
CA GLY A 218 -3.64 -18.35 -12.19
C GLY A 218 -2.68 -19.03 -13.16
N ARG A 219 -1.38 -19.05 -12.84
CA ARG A 219 -0.49 -20.15 -13.24
C ARG A 219 0.24 -20.65 -12.00
N GLY A 220 -0.35 -21.66 -11.37
CA GLY A 220 0.12 -22.28 -10.13
C GLY A 220 -1.00 -22.43 -9.10
N ARG A 221 -0.78 -23.27 -8.08
CA ARG A 221 -1.74 -23.60 -7.00
C ARG A 221 -2.17 -22.42 -6.10
N ARG A 222 -1.73 -21.19 -6.40
CA ARG A 222 -1.95 -19.96 -5.63
C ARG A 222 -2.60 -18.91 -6.53
N ARG A 223 -3.68 -18.30 -6.05
CA ARG A 223 -4.39 -17.22 -6.75
C ARG A 223 -4.04 -15.90 -6.09
N GLN A 224 -3.35 -15.04 -6.82
CA GLN A 224 -3.10 -13.66 -6.42
C GLN A 224 -4.26 -12.78 -6.92
N VAL A 225 -4.86 -12.01 -6.02
CA VAL A 225 -5.82 -10.97 -6.43
C VAL A 225 -5.00 -9.77 -6.86
N VAL A 226 -4.75 -9.67 -8.16
CA VAL A 226 -4.13 -8.48 -8.77
C VAL A 226 -5.24 -7.49 -9.09
N THR A 227 -5.36 -6.45 -8.28
CA THR A 227 -6.17 -5.29 -8.66
C THR A 227 -5.39 -4.49 -9.70
N THR A 228 -5.63 -4.77 -10.97
CA THR A 228 -5.04 -3.97 -12.06
C THR A 228 -5.76 -2.63 -12.09
N ILE A 229 -5.15 -1.62 -11.47
CA ILE A 229 -5.61 -0.24 -11.61
C ILE A 229 -5.06 0.24 -12.96
N THR A 230 -5.89 0.19 -14.00
CA THR A 230 -5.70 1.08 -15.15
C THR A 230 -5.83 2.51 -14.63
N ASP A 231 -4.73 3.27 -14.68
CA ASP A 231 -4.72 4.71 -14.46
C ASP A 231 -5.65 5.39 -15.48
N THR A 232 -6.93 5.51 -15.14
CA THR A 232 -7.75 6.62 -15.65
C THR A 232 -7.71 7.73 -14.64
N VAL A 233 -6.56 8.44 -14.60
CA VAL A 233 -6.44 9.74 -13.95
C VAL A 233 -7.18 10.79 -14.81
N GLU A 234 -8.50 10.67 -14.90
CA GLU A 234 -9.35 11.57 -15.69
C GLU A 234 -9.48 12.97 -15.06
N GLN A 235 -9.31 13.08 -13.74
CA GLN A 235 -9.46 14.36 -13.03
C GLN A 235 -8.29 15.33 -13.28
N ASN A 236 -7.07 14.82 -13.50
CA ASN A 236 -5.96 15.67 -13.95
C ASN A 236 -6.06 15.99 -15.45
N HIS A 237 -6.72 15.16 -16.25
CA HIS A 237 -6.83 15.40 -17.69
C HIS A 237 -7.64 16.66 -18.01
N MET A 238 -8.71 16.93 -17.25
CA MET A 238 -9.58 18.07 -17.49
C MET A 238 -8.95 19.41 -17.07
N ALA A 239 -8.27 19.44 -15.91
CA ALA A 239 -7.48 20.61 -15.50
C ALA A 239 -6.32 20.89 -16.47
N THR A 240 -5.68 19.85 -16.99
CA THR A 240 -4.59 19.97 -17.98
C THR A 240 -5.12 20.40 -19.35
N LEU A 241 -6.30 19.94 -19.76
CA LEU A 241 -6.98 20.38 -20.98
C LEU A 241 -7.41 21.84 -20.90
N ILE A 242 -8.04 22.26 -19.80
CA ILE A 242 -8.43 23.66 -19.57
C ILE A 242 -7.19 24.56 -19.59
N ARG A 243 -6.10 24.14 -18.93
CA ARG A 243 -4.84 24.89 -18.95
C ARG A 243 -4.24 24.97 -20.36
N ARG A 244 -4.26 23.89 -21.14
CA ARG A 244 -3.75 23.86 -22.53
C ARG A 244 -4.59 24.69 -23.50
N VAL A 245 -5.89 24.85 -23.26
CA VAL A 245 -6.77 25.74 -24.03
C VAL A 245 -6.49 27.20 -23.67
N LEU A 246 -6.36 27.51 -22.38
CA LEU A 246 -6.04 28.86 -21.90
C LEU A 246 -4.64 29.34 -22.32
N THR A 247 -3.68 28.43 -22.49
CA THR A 247 -2.33 28.75 -23.00
C THR A 247 -2.22 28.71 -24.53
N GLY A 248 -3.34 28.54 -25.25
CA GLY A 248 -3.38 28.56 -26.72
C GLY A 248 -2.73 27.34 -27.40
N GLN A 249 -2.43 26.27 -26.65
CA GLN A 249 -1.76 25.08 -27.16
C GLN A 249 -2.72 24.07 -27.83
N VAL A 250 -4.04 24.29 -27.76
CA VAL A 250 -5.07 23.47 -28.43
C VAL A 250 -6.13 24.39 -29.05
N PRO A 251 -6.51 24.17 -30.33
CA PRO A 251 -7.57 24.94 -30.97
C PRO A 251 -8.92 24.76 -30.24
N PRO A 252 -9.67 25.84 -29.98
CA PRO A 252 -10.87 25.81 -29.14
C PRO A 252 -11.97 24.86 -29.65
N GLY A 253 -12.05 24.61 -30.96
CA GLY A 253 -13.01 23.67 -31.54
C GLY A 253 -12.81 22.22 -31.10
N GLN A 254 -11.56 21.74 -31.03
CA GLN A 254 -11.27 20.36 -30.60
C GLN A 254 -11.49 20.14 -29.10
N ALA A 255 -11.31 21.19 -28.30
CA ALA A 255 -11.61 21.15 -26.87
C ALA A 255 -13.13 21.07 -26.62
N PHE A 256 -13.92 21.78 -27.42
CA PHE A 256 -15.37 21.80 -27.30
C PHE A 256 -15.99 20.44 -27.70
N GLU A 257 -15.51 19.79 -28.76
CA GLU A 257 -15.98 18.44 -29.15
C GLU A 257 -15.71 17.40 -28.06
N LYS A 258 -14.52 17.45 -27.45
CA LYS A 258 -14.18 16.55 -26.34
C LYS A 258 -15.03 16.82 -25.10
N LEU A 259 -15.30 18.09 -24.79
CA LEU A 259 -16.20 18.49 -23.71
C LEU A 259 -17.63 18.00 -23.97
N VAL A 260 -18.18 18.19 -25.17
CA VAL A 260 -19.51 17.73 -25.55
C VAL A 260 -19.62 16.20 -25.46
N SER A 261 -18.57 15.47 -25.88
CA SER A 261 -18.53 14.00 -25.74
C SER A 261 -18.50 13.54 -24.27
N ALA A 262 -17.80 14.28 -23.39
CA ALA A 262 -17.70 13.99 -21.97
C ALA A 262 -19.02 14.29 -21.24
N VAL A 263 -19.69 15.39 -21.60
CA VAL A 263 -21.00 15.80 -21.07
C VAL A 263 -22.10 14.82 -21.50
N ARG A 264 -22.07 14.32 -22.74
CA ARG A 264 -23.01 13.28 -23.21
C ARG A 264 -22.86 11.96 -22.44
N LYS A 265 -21.65 11.62 -21.97
CA LYS A 265 -21.38 10.39 -21.21
C LYS A 265 -21.69 10.49 -19.71
N ARG A 266 -21.58 11.68 -19.10
CA ARG A 266 -21.76 11.88 -17.65
C ARG A 266 -23.09 12.55 -17.24
N GLY A 267 -23.82 13.17 -18.16
CA GLY A 267 -25.01 13.95 -17.83
C GLY A 267 -24.68 15.39 -17.37
N LEU A 268 -25.61 16.32 -17.64
CA LEU A 268 -25.39 17.77 -17.55
C LEU A 268 -25.11 18.29 -16.12
N ARG A 269 -25.66 17.66 -15.08
CA ARG A 269 -25.52 18.10 -13.68
C ARG A 269 -24.10 17.89 -13.14
N ASP A 270 -23.57 16.69 -13.28
CA ASP A 270 -22.22 16.34 -12.79
C ASP A 270 -21.11 17.07 -13.55
N SER A 271 -21.39 17.46 -14.79
CA SER A 271 -20.47 18.24 -15.62
C SER A 271 -20.40 19.70 -15.17
N PHE A 272 -21.50 20.27 -14.66
CA PHE A 272 -21.53 21.64 -14.15
C PHE A 272 -20.74 21.79 -12.85
N ASP A 273 -20.83 20.81 -11.94
CA ASP A 273 -20.05 20.80 -10.69
C ASP A 273 -18.55 20.62 -10.92
N ALA A 274 -18.17 19.85 -11.94
CA ALA A 274 -16.77 19.68 -12.31
C ALA A 274 -16.18 20.92 -13.00
N ILE A 275 -16.98 21.66 -13.78
CA ILE A 275 -16.56 22.93 -14.41
C ILE A 275 -16.49 24.06 -13.38
N SER A 276 -17.47 24.15 -12.48
CA SER A 276 -17.51 25.20 -11.45
C SER A 276 -16.36 25.04 -10.45
N SER A 277 -16.06 23.81 -10.02
CA SER A 277 -14.92 23.53 -9.13
C SER A 277 -13.56 23.76 -9.81
N GLY A 278 -13.45 23.50 -11.11
CA GLY A 278 -12.26 23.79 -11.91
C GLY A 278 -12.00 25.30 -12.05
N MET A 279 -13.04 26.09 -12.32
CA MET A 279 -12.95 27.55 -12.40
C MET A 279 -12.63 28.19 -11.04
N PHE A 280 -13.21 27.70 -9.95
CA PHE A 280 -12.92 28.21 -8.60
C PHE A 280 -11.46 28.03 -8.18
N ARG A 281 -10.79 26.96 -8.66
CA ARG A 281 -9.37 26.73 -8.39
C ARG A 281 -8.44 27.59 -9.23
N LEU A 282 -8.87 28.04 -10.41
CA LEU A 282 -8.09 28.96 -11.26
C LEU A 282 -8.18 30.42 -10.82
N LEU A 283 -9.22 30.79 -10.07
CA LEU A 283 -9.46 32.17 -9.59
C LEU A 283 -8.93 32.45 -8.18
N ARG A 284 -8.36 31.47 -7.47
CA ARG A 284 -7.67 31.73 -6.20
C ARG A 284 -6.28 32.29 -6.49
N PRO A 285 -5.96 33.55 -6.14
CA PRO A 285 -4.59 34.03 -6.19
C PRO A 285 -3.79 33.24 -5.16
N SER A 286 -2.61 32.79 -5.56
CA SER A 286 -1.58 32.27 -4.64
C SER A 286 -1.30 33.34 -3.60
N ALA A 287 -1.80 33.18 -2.37
CA ALA A 287 -1.39 34.00 -1.26
C ALA A 287 0.00 33.53 -0.83
N SER A 288 0.93 34.48 -0.88
CA SER A 288 2.30 34.48 -0.37
C SER A 288 2.41 33.99 1.07
#